data_AF-A0A423GSY8-F1
#
_entry.id   AF-A0A423GSY8-F1
#
_cell.length_a   1.000
_cell.length_b   1.000
_cell.length_c   1.000
_cell.angle_alpha   90.00
_cell.angle_beta   90.00
_cell.angle_gamma   90.00
#
_symmetry.space_group_name_H-M   'P 1'
#
loop_
_entity.id
_entity.type
_entity.pdbx_description
1 polymer ?
#
loop_
_entity_poly.entity_id
_entity_poly.type
_entity_poly.pdbx_seq_one_letter_code
_entity_poly.pdbx_strand_id
1 'polypeptide(L)'
;MSWMPPKHVLLSPITGDDESQIEQIQLKPLYYAAQKEALARAGEDEDDQFFELAKLATGLSVKELDQLKRPDYVSIAQYVHEMSTRPASYFLQQATEADSASDDDPDQVQLLQPLNVAGRSMTSLTLEMPVLRATKAMKKLKTAKERAEFITAHCTGLMLPDLALLTVPDWTQLQVRIDDFLNKPADFFRNATSK
;
A
#
# COMPACT_ATOMS: atom_id res chain seq x y z
N MET A 1 -12.34 4.43 -12.64
CA MET A 1 -11.78 5.67 -12.06
C MET A 1 -10.70 5.27 -11.07
N SER A 2 -9.61 6.02 -10.96
CA SER A 2 -8.59 5.75 -9.93
C SER A 2 -9.14 6.14 -8.57
N TRP A 3 -8.93 5.29 -7.56
CA TRP A 3 -9.32 5.59 -6.19
C TRP A 3 -8.65 6.89 -5.71
N MET A 4 -9.37 7.70 -4.95
CA MET A 4 -8.81 8.90 -4.32
C MET A 4 -8.90 8.76 -2.80
N PRO A 5 -7.84 9.11 -2.06
CA PRO A 5 -7.92 9.15 -0.61
C PRO A 5 -9.01 10.10 -0.13
N PRO A 6 -9.63 9.82 1.03
CA PRO A 6 -10.66 10.68 1.58
C PRO A 6 -10.07 12.03 2.02
N LYS A 7 -10.92 13.06 2.01
CA LYS A 7 -10.62 14.35 2.64
C LYS A 7 -10.97 14.27 4.12
N HIS A 8 -10.03 14.67 4.98
CA HIS A 8 -10.27 14.82 6.40
C HIS A 8 -10.66 16.27 6.70
N VAL A 9 -11.87 16.48 7.21
CA VAL A 9 -12.32 17.80 7.68
C VAL A 9 -11.90 17.94 9.13
N LEU A 10 -11.09 18.97 9.43
CA LEU A 10 -10.59 19.20 10.77
C LEU A 10 -11.70 19.70 11.68
N LEU A 11 -11.75 19.17 12.91
CA LEU A 11 -12.65 19.70 13.95
C LEU A 11 -12.23 21.09 14.41
N SER A 12 -10.96 21.42 14.31
CA SER A 12 -10.41 22.73 14.61
C SER A 12 -9.39 23.13 13.55
N PRO A 13 -9.54 24.30 12.91
CA PRO A 13 -8.56 24.78 11.94
C PRO A 13 -7.17 24.89 12.56
N ILE A 14 -6.14 24.65 11.75
CA ILE A 14 -4.73 24.88 12.10
C ILE A 14 -4.16 25.99 11.21
N THR A 15 -3.04 26.58 11.63
CA THR A 15 -2.34 27.59 10.85
C THR A 15 -1.22 26.93 10.06
N GLY A 16 -1.28 27.06 8.73
CA GLY A 16 -0.25 26.57 7.82
C GLY A 16 1.04 27.37 7.91
N ASP A 17 2.12 26.81 7.36
CA ASP A 17 3.42 27.49 7.30
C ASP A 17 3.40 28.78 6.46
N ASP A 18 2.40 28.94 5.59
CA ASP A 18 2.12 30.13 4.78
C ASP A 18 1.14 31.12 5.46
N GLU A 19 0.88 30.94 6.76
CA GLU A 19 -0.08 31.68 7.57
C GLU A 19 -1.56 31.50 7.14
N SER A 20 -1.84 30.59 6.21
CA SER A 20 -3.21 30.26 5.81
C SER A 20 -3.92 29.39 6.86
N GLN A 21 -5.25 29.41 6.88
CA GLN A 21 -6.03 28.50 7.73
C GLN A 21 -6.30 27.20 6.97
N ILE A 22 -5.90 26.08 7.58
CA ILE A 22 -6.17 24.74 7.07
C ILE A 22 -7.37 24.20 7.84
N GLU A 23 -8.49 24.03 7.15
CA GLU A 23 -9.72 23.43 7.68
C GLU A 23 -9.93 22.00 7.19
N GLN A 24 -9.26 21.62 6.10
CA GLN A 24 -9.40 20.33 5.45
C GLN A 24 -8.04 19.85 4.95
N ILE A 25 -7.79 18.55 5.10
CA ILE A 25 -6.58 17.89 4.64
C ILE A 25 -6.98 16.87 3.57
N GLN A 26 -6.43 17.02 2.37
CA GLN A 26 -6.50 15.96 1.37
C GLN A 26 -5.48 14.89 1.76
N LEU A 27 -5.95 13.75 2.26
CA LEU A 27 -5.06 12.64 2.59
C LEU A 27 -4.41 12.10 1.32
N LYS A 28 -3.26 11.44 1.50
CA LYS A 28 -2.41 10.90 0.45
C LYS A 28 -2.26 9.39 0.64
N PRO A 29 -2.15 8.63 -0.46
CA PRO A 29 -1.83 7.21 -0.36
C PRO A 29 -0.43 7.02 0.23
N LEU A 30 -0.24 5.94 0.98
CA LEU A 30 1.08 5.55 1.48
C LEU A 30 1.79 4.69 0.44
N TYR A 31 2.96 5.12 0.00
CA TYR A 31 3.82 4.39 -0.92
C TYR A 31 4.83 3.53 -0.17
N TYR A 32 5.13 2.34 -0.70
CA TYR A 32 5.99 1.35 -0.07
C TYR A 32 7.37 1.90 0.29
N ALA A 33 8.04 2.57 -0.65
CA ALA A 33 9.36 3.15 -0.39
C ALA A 33 9.32 4.30 0.64
N ALA A 34 8.36 5.21 0.51
CA ALA A 34 8.20 6.33 1.44
C ALA A 34 7.93 5.83 2.87
N GLN A 35 7.06 4.82 3.02
CA GLN A 35 6.78 4.18 4.31
C GLN A 35 8.05 3.51 4.88
N LYS A 36 8.76 2.73 4.07
CA LYS A 36 10.02 2.08 4.45
C LYS A 36 11.05 3.08 4.98
N GLU A 37 11.21 4.21 4.30
CA GLU A 37 12.13 5.27 4.71
C GLU A 37 11.66 5.99 5.98
N ALA A 38 10.36 6.27 6.11
CA ALA A 38 9.78 6.85 7.32
C ALA A 38 10.00 5.96 8.55
N LEU A 39 9.68 4.67 8.46
CA LEU A 39 9.88 3.72 9.56
C LEU A 39 11.36 3.57 9.92
N ALA A 40 12.26 3.60 8.93
CA ALA A 40 13.70 3.56 9.19
C ALA A 40 14.22 4.82 9.92
N ARG A 41 13.59 5.99 9.71
CA ARG A 41 13.93 7.23 10.42
C ARG A 41 13.38 7.25 11.86
N ALA A 42 12.16 6.75 12.06
CA ALA A 42 11.50 6.73 13.37
C ALA A 42 12.13 5.72 14.35
N GLY A 43 12.72 4.63 13.86
CA GLY A 43 13.31 3.61 14.72
C GLY A 43 12.26 2.60 15.20
N GLU A 44 12.32 2.19 16.46
CA GLU A 44 11.45 1.14 17.03
C GLU A 44 10.26 1.68 17.85
N ASP A 45 10.22 2.98 18.11
CA ASP A 45 9.12 3.60 18.86
C ASP A 45 7.86 3.70 18.01
N GLU A 46 6.75 3.13 18.50
CA GLU A 46 5.49 3.08 17.75
C GLU A 46 4.90 4.48 17.54
N ASP A 47 4.98 5.36 18.54
CA ASP A 47 4.42 6.70 18.45
C ASP A 47 5.19 7.55 17.42
N ASP A 48 6.53 7.46 17.42
CA ASP A 48 7.39 8.13 16.43
C ASP A 48 7.15 7.57 15.01
N GLN A 49 6.97 6.25 14.87
CA GLN A 49 6.62 5.63 13.59
C GLN A 49 5.28 6.16 13.07
N PHE A 50 4.26 6.18 13.91
CA PHE A 50 2.95 6.69 13.54
C PHE A 50 3.01 8.17 13.16
N PHE A 51 3.80 8.98 13.87
CA PHE A 51 3.96 10.40 13.57
C PHE A 51 4.58 10.61 12.18
N GLU A 52 5.64 9.89 11.84
CA GLU A 52 6.25 9.95 10.50
C GLU A 52 5.30 9.47 9.40
N LEU A 53 4.48 8.46 9.67
CA LEU A 53 3.46 8.00 8.72
C LEU A 53 2.30 8.99 8.57
N ALA A 54 1.87 9.63 9.64
CA ALA A 54 0.84 10.67 9.62
C ALA A 54 1.31 11.89 8.80
N LYS A 55 2.59 12.26 8.90
CA LYS A 55 3.21 13.28 8.07
C LYS A 55 3.17 12.92 6.58
N LEU A 56 3.44 11.65 6.22
CA LEU A 56 3.32 11.19 4.82
C LEU A 56 1.86 11.22 4.33
N ALA A 57 0.93 10.75 5.14
CA ALA A 57 -0.49 10.67 4.80
C ALA A 57 -1.16 12.04 4.67
N THR A 58 -0.73 13.03 5.44
CA THR A 58 -1.33 14.38 5.43
C THR A 58 -0.56 15.35 4.53
N GLY A 59 0.76 15.17 4.41
CA GLY A 59 1.65 16.13 3.75
C GLY A 59 1.93 17.39 4.57
N LEU A 60 1.50 17.43 5.83
CA LEU A 60 1.73 18.55 6.75
C LEU A 60 3.18 18.58 7.24
N SER A 61 3.65 19.77 7.62
CA SER A 61 4.91 19.93 8.34
C SER A 61 4.79 19.43 9.78
N VAL A 62 5.92 19.23 10.46
CA VAL A 62 5.93 18.81 11.88
C VAL A 62 5.17 19.83 12.74
N LYS A 63 5.38 21.13 12.47
CA LYS A 63 4.71 22.22 13.20
C LYS A 63 3.21 22.24 12.97
N GLU A 64 2.75 21.92 11.77
CA GLU A 64 1.33 21.83 11.44
C GLU A 64 0.71 20.59 12.09
N LEU A 65 1.41 19.45 12.08
CA LEU A 65 0.95 18.22 12.71
C LEU A 65 0.80 18.39 14.24
N ASP A 66 1.73 19.09 14.89
CA ASP A 66 1.70 19.38 16.33
C ASP A 66 0.54 20.30 16.74
N GLN A 67 -0.06 21.05 15.80
CA GLN A 67 -1.24 21.87 16.05
C GLN A 67 -2.54 21.05 16.06
N LEU A 68 -2.53 19.84 15.50
CA LEU A 68 -3.72 19.00 15.41
C LEU A 68 -4.29 18.69 16.79
N LYS A 69 -5.62 18.74 16.89
CA LYS A 69 -6.30 18.27 18.10
C LYS A 69 -6.30 16.75 18.13
N ARG A 70 -6.28 16.18 19.33
CA ARG A 70 -6.19 14.73 19.54
C ARG A 70 -7.25 13.94 18.75
N PRO A 71 -8.53 14.35 18.66
CA PRO A 71 -9.50 13.60 17.86
C PRO A 71 -9.17 13.57 16.37
N ASP A 72 -8.73 14.69 15.77
CA ASP A 72 -8.29 14.72 14.36
C ASP A 72 -7.08 13.81 14.14
N TYR A 73 -6.10 13.84 15.06
CA TYR A 73 -4.95 12.96 15.02
C TYR A 73 -5.34 11.48 15.10
N VAL A 74 -6.33 11.12 15.94
CA VAL A 74 -6.83 9.74 16.04
C VAL A 74 -7.49 9.28 14.73
N SER A 75 -8.28 10.13 14.07
CA SER A 75 -8.86 9.81 12.76
C SER A 75 -7.79 9.59 11.69
N ILE A 76 -6.75 10.43 11.66
CA ILE A 76 -5.62 10.27 10.74
C ILE A 76 -4.84 8.99 11.06
N ALA A 77 -4.62 8.67 12.33
CA ALA A 77 -3.95 7.44 12.76
C ALA A 77 -4.73 6.19 12.34
N GLN A 78 -6.07 6.22 12.42
CA GLN A 78 -6.91 5.14 11.91
C GLN A 78 -6.72 4.94 10.40
N TYR A 79 -6.74 6.03 9.62
CA TYR A 79 -6.49 5.96 8.19
C TYR A 79 -5.10 5.37 7.86
N VAL A 80 -4.05 5.83 8.56
CA VAL A 80 -2.68 5.32 8.39
C VAL A 80 -2.61 3.82 8.71
N HIS A 81 -3.27 3.39 9.79
CA HIS A 81 -3.32 1.99 10.18
C HIS A 81 -4.01 1.13 9.12
N GLU A 82 -5.17 1.58 8.60
CA GLU A 82 -5.87 0.91 7.53
C GLU A 82 -5.00 0.80 6.27
N MET A 83 -4.38 1.89 5.83
CA MET A 83 -3.48 1.91 4.67
C MET A 83 -2.24 1.01 4.84
N SER A 84 -1.82 0.77 6.08
CA SER A 84 -0.65 -0.06 6.38
C SER A 84 -0.97 -1.54 6.52
N THR A 85 -2.23 -1.91 6.72
CA THR A 85 -2.62 -3.29 7.09
C THR A 85 -3.65 -3.93 6.15
N ARG A 86 -4.45 -3.12 5.44
CA ARG A 86 -5.50 -3.61 4.54
C ARG A 86 -4.99 -3.73 3.10
N PRO A 87 -5.42 -4.76 2.35
CA PRO A 87 -5.10 -4.89 0.92
C PRO A 87 -5.83 -3.83 0.08
N ALA A 88 -5.33 -3.55 -1.13
CA ALA A 88 -5.95 -2.58 -2.05
C ALA A 88 -7.44 -2.89 -2.36
N SER A 89 -7.81 -4.17 -2.44
CA SER A 89 -9.19 -4.62 -2.65
C SER A 89 -10.18 -4.07 -1.62
N TYR A 90 -9.77 -3.88 -0.36
CA TYR A 90 -10.61 -3.28 0.68
C TYR A 90 -11.04 -1.85 0.33
N PHE A 91 -10.09 -1.02 -0.12
CA PHE A 91 -10.33 0.38 -0.47
C PHE A 91 -11.10 0.52 -1.79
N LEU A 92 -10.82 -0.36 -2.76
CA LEU A 92 -11.53 -0.40 -4.02
C LEU A 92 -13.02 -0.76 -3.81
N GLN A 93 -13.31 -1.79 -3.01
CA GLN A 93 -14.68 -2.19 -2.67
C GLN A 93 -15.46 -1.09 -1.94
N GLN A 94 -14.80 -0.35 -1.05
CA GLN A 94 -15.43 0.77 -0.35
C GLN A 94 -15.78 1.91 -1.30
N ALA A 95 -14.98 2.14 -2.35
CA ALA A 95 -15.21 3.21 -3.31
C ALA A 95 -16.25 2.86 -4.40
N THR A 96 -16.55 1.58 -4.62
CA THR A 96 -17.48 1.11 -5.66
C THR A 96 -18.84 0.68 -5.12
N GLU A 97 -19.37 1.33 -4.07
CA GLU A 97 -20.69 1.08 -3.45
C GLU A 97 -21.61 0.18 -4.31
N ALA A 98 -21.57 -1.12 -4.03
CA ALA A 98 -22.55 -2.14 -4.43
C ALA A 98 -22.57 -2.77 -5.85
N ASP A 99 -21.58 -2.69 -6.77
CA ASP A 99 -21.82 -3.34 -8.09
C ASP A 99 -20.65 -3.86 -8.94
N SER A 100 -19.60 -4.44 -8.34
CA SER A 100 -18.77 -5.42 -9.07
C SER A 100 -18.10 -6.39 -8.10
N ALA A 101 -18.82 -7.44 -7.71
CA ALA A 101 -18.14 -8.72 -7.52
C ALA A 101 -17.71 -9.17 -8.93
N SER A 102 -16.61 -8.62 -9.44
CA SER A 102 -15.99 -9.25 -10.58
C SER A 102 -15.45 -10.59 -10.10
N ASP A 103 -15.97 -11.65 -10.71
CA ASP A 103 -15.34 -12.98 -10.82
C ASP A 103 -13.96 -12.82 -11.50
N ASP A 104 -13.10 -11.98 -10.95
CA ASP A 104 -11.79 -11.65 -11.50
C ASP A 104 -10.80 -12.71 -11.03
N ASP A 105 -10.10 -13.25 -12.00
CA ASP A 105 -8.94 -14.11 -11.85
C ASP A 105 -8.12 -13.69 -10.60
N PRO A 106 -7.91 -14.56 -9.60
CA PRO A 106 -7.15 -14.23 -8.39
C PRO A 106 -5.69 -13.89 -8.70
N ASP A 107 -5.22 -14.19 -9.91
CA ASP A 107 -3.90 -13.82 -10.41
C ASP A 107 -3.89 -12.44 -11.09
N GLN A 108 -5.06 -11.82 -11.33
CA GLN A 108 -5.19 -10.45 -11.79
C GLN A 108 -5.48 -9.50 -10.62
N VAL A 109 -4.48 -8.71 -10.23
CA VAL A 109 -4.57 -7.76 -9.13
C VAL A 109 -4.82 -6.36 -9.66
N GLN A 110 -5.95 -5.75 -9.31
CA GLN A 110 -6.19 -4.32 -9.55
C GLN A 110 -5.38 -3.48 -8.56
N LEU A 111 -4.76 -2.41 -9.07
CA LEU A 111 -3.95 -1.50 -8.28
C LEU A 111 -4.79 -0.35 -7.70
N LEU A 112 -4.51 0.03 -6.45
CA LEU A 112 -5.14 1.15 -5.76
C LEU A 112 -4.81 2.49 -6.42
N GLN A 113 -3.56 2.65 -6.87
CA GLN A 113 -3.09 3.78 -7.67
C GLN A 113 -2.48 3.28 -8.98
N PRO A 114 -2.63 4.02 -10.10
CA PRO A 114 -1.94 3.68 -11.33
C PRO A 114 -0.42 3.67 -11.14
N LEU A 115 0.23 2.61 -11.59
CA LEU A 115 1.68 2.46 -11.58
C LEU A 115 2.26 2.88 -12.93
N ASN A 116 3.13 3.89 -12.94
CA ASN A 116 3.77 4.37 -14.16
C ASN A 116 5.16 3.75 -14.32
N VAL A 117 5.29 2.81 -15.26
CA VAL A 117 6.56 2.10 -15.55
C VAL A 117 6.91 2.26 -17.02
N ALA A 118 8.14 2.69 -17.32
CA ALA A 118 8.67 2.82 -18.68
C ALA A 118 7.73 3.59 -19.65
N GLY A 119 7.07 4.64 -19.15
CA GLY A 119 6.13 5.47 -19.93
C GLY A 119 4.74 4.86 -20.15
N ARG A 120 4.43 3.73 -19.49
CA ARG A 120 3.09 3.11 -19.49
C ARG A 120 2.46 3.23 -18.11
N SER A 121 1.19 3.64 -18.07
CA SER A 121 0.37 3.63 -16.85
C SER A 121 -0.38 2.31 -16.76
N MET A 122 -0.10 1.52 -15.72
CA MET A 122 -0.76 0.25 -15.42
C MET A 122 -1.76 0.46 -14.28
N THR A 123 -2.97 -0.08 -14.42
CA THR A 123 -4.01 -0.05 -13.36
C THR A 123 -4.26 -1.43 -12.77
N SER A 124 -3.63 -2.46 -13.31
CA SER A 124 -3.66 -3.84 -12.82
C SER A 124 -2.35 -4.55 -13.16
N LEU A 125 -2.06 -5.61 -12.41
CA LEU A 125 -0.92 -6.51 -12.61
C LEU A 125 -1.45 -7.94 -12.76
N THR A 126 -0.88 -8.70 -13.70
CA THR A 126 -1.10 -10.14 -13.78
C THR A 126 0.07 -10.84 -13.12
N LEU A 127 -0.24 -11.76 -12.21
CA LEU A 127 0.74 -12.50 -11.44
C LEU A 127 1.05 -13.85 -12.08
N GLU A 128 2.32 -14.19 -12.11
CA GLU A 128 2.79 -15.49 -12.57
C GLU A 128 3.31 -16.32 -11.40
N MET A 129 2.97 -17.62 -11.40
CA MET A 129 3.48 -18.56 -10.41
C MET A 129 5.01 -18.69 -10.55
N PRO A 130 5.77 -18.57 -9.45
CA PRO A 130 7.23 -18.62 -9.52
C PRO A 130 7.71 -20.04 -9.81
N VAL A 131 8.67 -20.16 -10.72
CA VAL A 131 9.35 -21.44 -10.96
C VAL A 131 10.21 -21.85 -9.76
N LEU A 132 10.43 -23.16 -9.58
CA LEU A 132 11.29 -23.70 -8.50
C LEU A 132 12.71 -23.11 -8.48
N ARG A 133 13.22 -22.67 -9.63
CA ARG A 133 14.52 -21.98 -9.70
C ARG A 133 14.49 -20.64 -8.96
N ALA A 134 13.42 -19.87 -9.12
CA ALA A 134 13.25 -18.57 -8.47
C ALA A 134 13.11 -18.74 -6.95
N THR A 135 12.32 -19.71 -6.48
CA THR A 135 12.18 -19.97 -5.03
C THR A 135 13.48 -20.48 -4.39
N LYS A 136 14.30 -21.25 -5.13
CA LYS A 136 15.66 -21.62 -4.69
C LYS A 136 16.61 -20.41 -4.63
N ALA A 137 16.52 -19.49 -5.59
CA ALA A 137 17.32 -18.27 -5.59
C ALA A 137 16.93 -17.34 -4.42
N MET A 138 15.64 -17.17 -4.17
CA MET A 138 15.09 -16.42 -3.04
C MET A 138 15.68 -16.89 -1.71
N LYS A 139 15.75 -18.21 -1.47
CA LYS A 139 16.32 -18.77 -0.22
C LYS A 139 17.80 -18.39 0.03
N LYS A 140 18.55 -17.98 -1.00
CA LYS A 140 19.95 -17.55 -0.87
C LYS A 140 20.09 -16.10 -0.39
N LEU A 141 19.02 -15.31 -0.42
CA LEU A 141 19.02 -13.91 0.04
C LEU A 141 19.03 -13.85 1.56
N LYS A 142 19.68 -12.82 2.10
CA LYS A 142 20.01 -12.73 3.54
C LYS A 142 18.81 -12.32 4.36
N THR A 143 18.06 -11.32 3.92
CA THR A 143 16.97 -10.73 4.69
C THR A 143 15.61 -11.19 4.18
N ALA A 144 14.62 -11.26 5.07
CA ALA A 144 13.23 -11.54 4.69
C ALA A 144 12.69 -10.50 3.70
N LYS A 145 13.15 -9.25 3.84
CA LYS A 145 12.79 -8.14 2.96
C LYS A 145 13.29 -8.31 1.54
N GLU A 146 14.58 -8.61 1.36
CA GLU A 146 15.16 -8.89 0.03
C GLU A 146 14.46 -10.07 -0.62
N ARG A 147 14.08 -11.09 0.17
CA ARG A 147 13.32 -12.25 -0.33
C ARG A 147 11.95 -11.83 -0.87
N ALA A 148 11.22 -11.03 -0.10
CA ALA A 148 9.89 -10.53 -0.49
C ALA A 148 9.98 -9.64 -1.74
N GLU A 149 10.90 -8.68 -1.79
CA GLU A 149 11.11 -7.81 -2.96
C GLU A 149 11.51 -8.63 -4.20
N PHE A 150 12.42 -9.59 -4.05
CA PHE A 150 12.87 -10.46 -5.15
C PHE A 150 11.74 -11.32 -5.72
N ILE A 151 11.00 -12.04 -4.87
CA ILE A 151 9.94 -12.93 -5.35
C ILE A 151 8.79 -12.13 -5.94
N THR A 152 8.47 -10.96 -5.37
CA THR A 152 7.43 -10.07 -5.89
C THR A 152 7.78 -9.54 -7.27
N ALA A 153 9.03 -9.10 -7.50
CA ALA A 153 9.51 -8.72 -8.83
C ALA A 153 9.37 -9.88 -9.83
N HIS A 154 9.72 -11.10 -9.41
CA HIS A 154 9.59 -12.28 -10.25
C HIS A 154 8.14 -12.64 -10.60
N CYS A 155 7.21 -12.56 -9.66
CA CYS A 155 5.80 -12.90 -9.89
C CYS A 155 5.05 -11.81 -10.66
N THR A 156 5.44 -10.54 -10.53
CA THR A 156 4.76 -9.40 -11.17
C THR A 156 5.38 -8.99 -12.51
N GLY A 157 6.62 -9.42 -12.79
CA GLY A 157 7.40 -8.94 -13.92
C GLY A 157 7.94 -7.50 -13.77
N LEU A 158 7.69 -6.86 -12.63
CA LEU A 158 8.18 -5.51 -12.32
C LEU A 158 9.67 -5.52 -11.96
N MET A 159 10.39 -4.44 -12.26
CA MET A 159 11.75 -4.27 -11.75
C MET A 159 11.71 -3.86 -10.28
N LEU A 160 12.77 -4.16 -9.52
CA LEU A 160 12.86 -3.77 -8.10
C LEU A 160 12.62 -2.26 -7.86
N PRO A 161 13.11 -1.33 -8.71
CA PRO A 161 12.80 0.10 -8.56
C PRO A 161 11.31 0.42 -8.77
N ASP A 162 10.59 -0.35 -9.59
CA ASP A 162 9.16 -0.11 -9.84
C ASP A 162 8.32 -0.54 -8.64
N LEU A 163 8.75 -1.56 -7.89
CA LEU A 163 8.10 -1.95 -6.63
C LEU A 163 8.10 -0.83 -5.59
N ALA A 164 9.07 0.10 -5.65
CA ALA A 164 9.15 1.26 -4.78
C ALA A 164 7.94 2.21 -4.94
N LEU A 165 7.33 2.20 -6.13
CA LEU A 165 6.21 3.07 -6.52
C LEU A 165 4.84 2.46 -6.21
N LEU A 166 4.78 1.22 -5.71
CA LEU A 166 3.54 0.60 -5.26
C LEU A 166 3.03 1.27 -3.99
N THR A 167 1.71 1.32 -3.83
CA THR A 167 1.14 1.68 -2.53
C THR A 167 1.32 0.53 -1.53
N VAL A 168 1.28 0.83 -0.23
CA VAL A 168 1.35 -0.19 0.81
C VAL A 168 0.17 -1.17 0.74
N PRO A 169 -1.08 -0.75 0.44
CA PRO A 169 -2.17 -1.68 0.18
C PRO A 169 -1.94 -2.59 -1.03
N ASP A 170 -1.37 -2.07 -2.13
CA ASP A 170 -1.01 -2.89 -3.30
C ASP A 170 0.04 -3.93 -2.93
N TRP A 171 1.10 -3.50 -2.25
CA TRP A 171 2.14 -4.40 -1.74
C TRP A 171 1.54 -5.52 -0.86
N THR A 172 0.68 -5.15 0.09
CA THR A 172 0.01 -6.09 0.99
C THR A 172 -0.83 -7.12 0.21
N GLN A 173 -1.61 -6.67 -0.77
CA GLN A 173 -2.40 -7.56 -1.62
C GLN A 173 -1.52 -8.54 -2.41
N LEU A 174 -0.42 -8.05 -2.99
CA LEU A 174 0.55 -8.88 -3.69
C LEU A 174 1.19 -9.93 -2.77
N GLN A 175 1.59 -9.54 -1.55
CA GLN A 175 2.20 -10.47 -0.60
C GLN A 175 1.27 -11.62 -0.23
N VAL A 176 -0.03 -11.37 -0.03
CA VAL A 176 -1.02 -12.41 0.28
C VAL A 176 -1.09 -13.44 -0.86
N ARG A 177 -1.18 -12.98 -2.10
CA ARG A 177 -1.29 -13.88 -3.25
C ARG A 177 0.01 -14.65 -3.53
N ILE A 178 1.16 -14.00 -3.35
CA ILE A 178 2.46 -14.65 -3.49
C ILE A 178 2.68 -15.69 -2.39
N ASP A 179 2.24 -15.42 -1.16
CA ASP A 179 2.30 -16.42 -0.08
C ASP A 179 1.51 -17.68 -0.45
N ASP A 180 0.34 -17.52 -1.07
CA ASP A 180 -0.42 -18.66 -1.60
C ASP A 180 0.40 -19.46 -2.61
N PHE A 181 1.04 -18.83 -3.60
CA PHE A 181 1.88 -19.53 -4.58
C PHE A 181 3.03 -20.32 -3.95
N LEU A 182 3.58 -19.83 -2.84
CA LEU A 182 4.71 -20.47 -2.17
C LEU A 182 4.29 -21.63 -1.26
N ASN A 183 3.08 -21.57 -0.70
CA ASN A 183 2.67 -22.44 0.42
C ASN A 183 1.45 -23.32 0.13
N LYS A 184 0.62 -23.04 -0.88
CA LYS A 184 -0.57 -23.84 -1.18
C LYS A 184 -0.27 -24.96 -2.19
N PRO A 185 -0.93 -26.12 -2.07
CA PRO A 185 -0.79 -27.22 -3.03
C PRO A 185 -1.47 -26.89 -4.36
N ALA A 186 -1.09 -27.58 -5.44
CA ALA A 186 -1.64 -27.35 -6.78
C ALA A 186 -3.18 -27.44 -6.85
N ASP A 187 -3.81 -28.30 -6.05
CA ASP A 187 -5.27 -28.45 -6.04
C ASP A 187 -6.01 -27.20 -5.54
N PHE A 188 -5.37 -26.36 -4.72
CA PHE A 188 -5.93 -25.07 -4.31
C PHE A 188 -6.18 -24.16 -5.52
N PHE A 189 -5.26 -24.13 -6.48
CA PHE A 189 -5.33 -23.27 -7.67
C PHE A 189 -6.27 -23.82 -8.76
N ARG A 190 -6.39 -25.15 -8.85
CA ARG A 190 -7.34 -25.80 -9.76
C ARG A 190 -8.79 -25.53 -9.37
N ASN A 191 -9.07 -25.45 -8.06
CA ASN A 191 -10.41 -25.15 -7.58
C ASN A 191 -10.79 -23.67 -7.71
N ALA A 192 -9.79 -22.77 -7.77
CA ALA A 192 -10.00 -21.34 -7.96
C ALA A 192 -10.35 -20.96 -9.41
N THR A 193 -9.96 -21.79 -10.38
CA THR A 193 -10.17 -21.57 -11.83
C THR A 193 -11.39 -22.32 -12.39
N SER A 194 -12.13 -23.07 -11.57
CA SER A 194 -13.21 -23.97 -12.00
C SER A 194 -14.64 -23.44 -11.72
N LYS A 195 -14.82 -22.12 -11.55
CA LYS A 195 -16.15 -21.51 -11.42
C LYS A 195 -16.58 -20.81 -12.69
#